data_AF-A0A1Q6K4N2-F1
#
_entry.id   AF-A0A1Q6K4N2-F1
#
_cell.length_a   1.000
_cell.length_b   1.000
_cell.length_c   1.000
_cell.angle_alpha   90.00
_cell.angle_beta   90.00
_cell.angle_gamma   90.00
#
_symmetry.space_group_name_H-M   'P 1'
#
loop_
_entity.id
_entity.type
_entity.pdbx_description
1 polymer ?
#
loop_
_entity_poly.entity_id
_entity_poly.type
_entity_poly.pdbx_seq_one_letter_code
_entity_poly.pdbx_strand_id
1 'polypeptide(L)'
;MQDFIPNAILWTLALYGLIEIAKTIRYYFACTKFKQDGIYLIIAAKNQEERIECFTRNIICKLLYGKEELTKGIIMVDLDSTDDTYEIISKLAKDYNFIKASDWNECKEIMDEISK
;
A
#
# COMPACT_ATOMS: atom_id res chain seq x y z
N MET A 1 -5.34 30.17 -48.99
CA MET A 1 -6.46 30.14 -48.01
C MET A 1 -6.89 28.72 -47.64
N GLN A 2 -6.84 27.75 -48.56
CA GLN A 2 -7.33 26.38 -48.33
C GLN A 2 -6.51 25.59 -47.29
N ASP A 3 -5.19 25.85 -47.17
CA ASP A 3 -4.34 25.22 -46.14
C ASP A 3 -4.40 25.92 -44.78
N PHE A 4 -4.94 27.14 -44.71
CA PHE A 4 -4.99 27.91 -43.47
C PHE A 4 -6.03 27.33 -42.50
N ILE A 5 -7.21 26.97 -43.02
CA ILE A 5 -8.32 26.42 -42.24
C ILE A 5 -7.97 25.08 -41.57
N PRO A 6 -7.47 24.04 -42.28
CA PRO A 6 -7.11 22.78 -41.65
C PRO A 6 -5.95 22.94 -40.67
N ASN A 7 -4.96 23.78 -40.97
CA ASN A 7 -3.88 24.07 -40.04
C ASN A 7 -4.40 24.78 -38.77
N ALA A 8 -5.28 25.76 -38.89
CA ALA A 8 -5.88 26.44 -37.74
C ALA A 8 -6.65 25.47 -36.83
N ILE A 9 -7.41 24.53 -37.41
CA ILE A 9 -8.11 23.49 -36.67
C ILE A 9 -7.12 22.55 -35.96
N LEU A 10 -6.07 22.11 -36.67
CA LEU A 10 -5.05 21.20 -36.13
C LEU A 10 -4.29 21.85 -34.97
N TRP A 11 -3.89 23.12 -35.11
CA TRP A 11 -3.26 23.90 -34.03
C TRP A 11 -4.18 24.10 -32.82
N THR A 12 -5.47 24.33 -33.05
CA THR A 12 -6.45 24.48 -31.96
C THR A 12 -6.62 23.19 -31.17
N LEU A 13 -6.72 22.05 -31.88
CA LEU A 13 -6.80 20.73 -31.24
C LEU A 13 -5.51 20.35 -30.52
N ALA A 14 -4.35 20.65 -31.11
CA ALA A 14 -3.05 20.40 -30.48
C ALA A 14 -2.87 21.23 -29.20
N LEU A 15 -3.26 22.51 -29.22
CA LEU A 15 -3.21 23.37 -28.04
C LEU A 15 -4.15 22.86 -26.93
N TYR A 16 -5.36 22.44 -27.30
CA TYR A 16 -6.31 21.86 -26.35
C TYR A 16 -5.75 20.58 -25.69
N GLY A 17 -5.17 19.68 -26.50
CA GLY A 17 -4.53 18.46 -25.99
C GLY A 17 -3.36 18.76 -25.05
N LEU A 18 -2.54 19.76 -25.38
CA LEU A 18 -1.41 20.17 -24.53
C LEU A 18 -1.90 20.72 -23.18
N ILE A 19 -2.99 21.49 -23.16
CA ILE A 19 -3.59 22.01 -21.92
C ILE A 19 -4.13 20.86 -21.05
N GLU A 20 -4.79 19.86 -21.63
CA GLU A 20 -5.30 18.71 -20.88
C GLU A 20 -4.17 17.83 -20.30
N ILE A 21 -3.09 17.62 -21.06
CA ILE A 21 -1.90 16.93 -20.55
C ILE A 21 -1.28 17.71 -19.39
N ALA A 22 -1.14 19.04 -19.52
CA ALA A 22 -0.60 19.88 -18.46
C ALA A 22 -1.48 19.85 -17.20
N LYS A 23 -2.81 19.87 -17.34
CA LYS A 23 -3.75 19.70 -16.21
C LYS A 23 -3.61 18.33 -15.56
N THR A 24 -3.49 17.27 -16.34
CA THR A 24 -3.34 15.90 -15.86
C THR A 24 -2.04 15.74 -15.06
N ILE A 25 -0.94 16.27 -15.59
CA ILE A 25 0.35 16.31 -14.90
C ILE A 25 0.23 17.09 -13.59
N ARG A 26 -0.35 18.30 -13.62
CA ARG A 26 -0.56 19.11 -12.41
C ARG A 26 -1.43 18.40 -11.38
N TYR A 27 -2.51 17.76 -11.81
CA TYR A 27 -3.40 16.97 -10.95
C TYR A 27 -2.65 15.81 -10.32
N TYR A 28 -1.89 15.06 -11.11
CA TYR A 28 -1.05 13.97 -10.62
C TYR A 28 -0.09 14.49 -9.55
N PHE A 29 0.73 15.51 -9.82
CA PHE A 29 1.66 16.06 -8.83
C PHE A 29 0.99 16.71 -7.60
N ALA A 30 -0.20 17.30 -7.76
CA ALA A 30 -0.94 17.88 -6.64
C ALA A 30 -1.58 16.82 -5.74
N CYS A 31 -2.14 15.75 -6.32
CA CYS A 31 -2.82 14.67 -5.61
C CYS A 31 -1.88 13.53 -5.17
N THR A 32 -0.71 13.39 -5.78
CA THR A 32 0.32 12.38 -5.40
C THR A 32 1.29 12.87 -4.32
N LYS A 33 0.94 13.91 -3.56
CA LYS A 33 1.58 14.19 -2.25
C LYS A 33 1.26 13.11 -1.20
N PHE A 34 1.25 11.85 -1.59
CA PHE A 34 1.21 10.70 -0.69
C PHE A 34 2.61 10.45 -0.16
N LYS A 35 3.10 11.35 0.70
CA LYS A 35 4.08 10.93 1.70
C LYS A 35 3.32 10.08 2.71
N GLN A 36 3.17 8.80 2.39
CA GLN A 36 2.57 7.81 3.29
C GLN A 36 3.50 7.43 4.45
N ASP A 37 4.47 8.29 4.82
CA ASP A 37 5.52 8.06 5.82
C ASP A 37 5.01 7.81 7.27
N GLY A 38 3.69 7.63 7.46
CA GLY A 38 3.05 7.38 8.75
C GLY A 38 1.92 6.34 8.76
N ILE A 39 1.70 5.57 7.68
CA ILE A 39 0.67 4.51 7.68
C ILE A 39 1.31 3.15 8.02
N TYR A 40 0.84 2.54 9.12
CA TYR A 40 1.27 1.23 9.57
C TYR A 40 0.08 0.26 9.53
N LEU A 41 0.30 -0.96 9.04
CA LEU A 41 -0.69 -2.02 9.10
C LEU A 41 -0.30 -3.02 10.19
N ILE A 42 -1.10 -3.09 11.24
CA ILE A 42 -0.94 -4.05 12.34
C ILE A 42 -2.10 -5.05 12.27
N ILE A 43 -1.76 -6.34 12.17
CA ILE A 43 -2.73 -7.45 12.15
C ILE A 43 -2.53 -8.23 13.44
N ALA A 44 -3.46 -8.12 14.38
CA ALA A 44 -3.47 -8.91 15.60
C ALA A 44 -4.39 -10.14 15.43
N ALA A 45 -3.89 -11.33 15.74
CA ALA A 45 -4.62 -12.58 15.62
C ALA A 45 -4.62 -13.35 16.94
N LYS A 46 -5.74 -14.02 17.25
CA LYS A 46 -5.86 -14.93 18.39
C LYS A 46 -6.62 -16.18 17.98
N ASN A 47 -5.98 -17.34 18.10
CA ASN A 47 -6.57 -18.64 17.78
C ASN A 47 -7.25 -18.65 16.39
N GLN A 48 -6.52 -18.25 15.34
CA GLN A 48 -7.01 -18.11 13.97
C GLN A 48 -6.23 -18.97 12.97
N GLU A 49 -5.79 -20.18 13.38
CA GLU A 49 -4.98 -21.08 12.55
C GLU A 49 -5.54 -21.26 11.13
N GLU A 50 -6.84 -21.57 10.99
CA GLU A 50 -7.46 -21.87 9.69
C GLU A 50 -7.62 -20.66 8.77
N ARG A 51 -7.60 -19.43 9.31
CA ARG A 51 -8.00 -18.21 8.58
C ARG A 51 -6.85 -17.24 8.34
N ILE A 52 -5.88 -17.21 9.25
CA ILE A 52 -4.84 -16.18 9.25
C ILE A 52 -3.98 -16.20 7.99
N GLU A 53 -3.69 -17.38 7.44
CA GLU A 53 -2.92 -17.50 6.21
C GLU A 53 -3.65 -16.90 5.02
N CYS A 54 -4.90 -17.33 4.79
CA CYS A 54 -5.71 -16.85 3.67
C CYS A 54 -5.93 -15.33 3.77
N PHE A 55 -6.22 -14.84 4.97
CA PHE A 55 -6.41 -13.42 5.23
C PHE A 55 -5.15 -12.61 4.87
N THR A 56 -3.99 -13.05 5.34
CA THR A 56 -2.72 -12.35 5.13
C THR A 56 -2.31 -12.38 3.67
N ARG A 57 -2.43 -13.53 2.99
CA ARG A 57 -2.13 -13.64 1.55
C ARG A 57 -3.01 -12.73 0.70
N ASN A 58 -4.28 -12.56 1.07
CA ASN A 58 -5.17 -11.64 0.36
C ASN A 58 -4.72 -10.18 0.50
N ILE A 59 -4.27 -9.78 1.70
CA ILE A 59 -3.70 -8.43 1.92
C ILE A 59 -2.41 -8.26 1.12
N ILE A 60 -1.50 -9.24 1.19
CA ILE A 60 -0.24 -9.22 0.42
C ILE A 60 -0.53 -9.04 -1.07
N CYS A 61 -1.51 -9.77 -1.62
CA CYS A 61 -1.89 -9.64 -3.02
C CYS A 61 -2.38 -8.22 -3.36
N LYS A 62 -3.15 -7.58 -2.47
CA LYS A 62 -3.60 -6.19 -2.68
C LYS A 62 -2.44 -5.18 -2.60
N LEU A 63 -1.42 -5.46 -1.79
CA LEU A 63 -0.25 -4.58 -1.66
C LEU A 63 0.73 -4.74 -2.82
N LEU A 64 1.00 -5.98 -3.24
CA LEU A 64 1.94 -6.25 -4.33
C LEU A 64 1.35 -5.93 -5.70
N TYR A 65 0.06 -6.19 -5.90
CA TYR A 65 -0.59 -6.08 -7.21
C TYR A 65 -1.67 -4.98 -7.28
N GLY A 66 -2.05 -4.39 -6.15
CA GLY A 66 -2.96 -3.25 -6.11
C GLY A 66 -2.22 -1.91 -6.19
N LYS A 67 -2.99 -0.82 -6.19
CA LYS A 67 -2.45 0.55 -6.14
C LYS A 67 -2.14 1.02 -4.71
N GLU A 68 -2.21 0.12 -3.73
CA GLU A 68 -1.98 0.43 -2.33
C GLU A 68 -0.49 0.34 -2.03
N GLU A 69 0.19 1.47 -2.04
CA GLU A 69 1.53 1.57 -1.46
C GLU A 69 1.37 1.57 0.07
N LEU A 70 2.11 0.69 0.76
CA LEU A 70 2.35 0.75 2.20
C LEU A 70 3.85 0.98 2.37
N THR A 71 4.23 2.04 3.07
CA THR A 71 5.62 2.49 3.17
C THR A 71 6.42 1.76 4.24
N LYS A 72 5.77 1.12 5.23
CA LYS A 72 6.46 0.59 6.43
C LYS A 72 6.24 -0.90 6.74
N GLY A 73 5.67 -1.65 5.79
CA GLY A 73 5.45 -3.10 5.95
C GLY A 73 4.28 -3.46 6.87
N ILE A 74 4.11 -4.75 7.14
CA ILE A 74 3.03 -5.32 7.93
C ILE A 74 3.60 -5.86 9.23
N ILE A 75 3.00 -5.51 10.37
CA ILE A 75 3.33 -6.10 11.67
C ILE A 75 2.22 -7.08 12.02
N MET A 76 2.56 -8.36 12.12
CA MET A 76 1.63 -9.41 12.53
C MET A 76 1.91 -9.78 13.98
N VAL A 77 0.85 -9.71 14.80
CA VAL A 77 0.94 -9.86 16.25
C VAL A 77 0.12 -11.06 16.68
N ASP A 78 0.76 -12.00 17.37
CA ASP A 78 0.06 -13.08 18.03
C ASP A 78 -0.39 -12.66 19.44
N LEU A 79 -1.67 -12.86 19.75
CA LEU A 79 -2.29 -12.50 21.02
C LEU A 79 -2.33 -13.68 22.00
N ASP A 80 -1.18 -14.35 22.15
CA ASP A 80 -0.98 -15.52 23.00
C ASP A 80 -1.96 -16.65 22.60
N SER A 81 -1.82 -17.09 21.36
CA SER A 81 -2.64 -18.17 20.81
C SER A 81 -2.19 -19.53 21.34
N THR A 82 -3.14 -20.43 21.54
CA THR A 82 -2.88 -21.81 21.99
C THR A 82 -2.80 -22.82 20.84
N ASP A 83 -3.08 -22.37 19.62
CA ASP A 83 -3.06 -23.14 18.38
C ASP A 83 -1.82 -22.77 17.53
N ASP A 84 -1.74 -23.28 16.29
CA ASP A 84 -0.56 -23.06 15.44
C ASP A 84 -0.54 -21.67 14.76
N THR A 85 -1.37 -20.72 15.22
CA THR A 85 -1.44 -19.35 14.66
C THR A 85 -0.06 -18.68 14.62
N TYR A 86 0.70 -18.74 15.71
CA TYR A 86 2.03 -18.13 15.78
C TYR A 86 3.03 -18.78 14.79
N GLU A 87 2.95 -20.10 14.60
CA GLU A 87 3.81 -20.80 13.64
C GLU A 87 3.50 -20.36 12.20
N ILE A 88 2.22 -20.22 11.86
CA ILE A 88 1.77 -19.76 10.54
C ILE A 88 2.24 -18.32 10.30
N ILE A 89 2.06 -17.42 11.27
CA ILE A 89 2.54 -16.03 11.19
C ILE A 89 4.06 -16.00 11.00
N SER A 90 4.80 -16.81 11.75
CA SER A 90 6.26 -16.90 11.66
C SER A 90 6.73 -17.42 10.31
N LYS A 91 6.02 -18.36 9.69
CA LYS A 91 6.30 -18.83 8.31
C LYS A 91 6.07 -17.71 7.30
N LEU A 92 4.95 -16.99 7.40
CA LEU A 92 4.64 -15.86 6.52
C LEU A 92 5.68 -14.74 6.63
N ALA A 93 6.16 -14.43 7.84
CA ALA A 93 7.22 -13.45 8.05
C ALA A 93 8.57 -13.87 7.43
N LYS A 94 8.86 -15.19 7.34
CA LYS A 94 10.05 -15.70 6.64
C LYS A 94 9.90 -15.64 5.12
N ASP A 95 8.70 -15.88 4.61
CA ASP A 95 8.42 -15.87 3.18
C ASP A 95 8.39 -14.44 2.59
N TYR A 96 8.03 -13.44 3.40
CA TYR A 96 7.86 -12.05 2.96
C TYR A 96 8.64 -11.06 3.83
N ASN A 97 9.72 -10.50 3.28
CA ASN A 97 10.65 -9.59 3.98
C ASN A 97 10.00 -8.32 4.59
N PHE A 98 8.82 -7.92 4.11
CA PHE A 98 8.09 -6.75 4.60
C PHE A 98 7.07 -7.09 5.69
N ILE A 99 7.03 -8.36 6.15
CA ILE A 99 6.18 -8.82 7.24
C ILE A 99 7.06 -9.09 8.46
N LYS A 100 6.72 -8.46 9.59
CA LYS A 100 7.34 -8.74 10.88
C LYS A 100 6.36 -9.52 11.75
N ALA A 101 6.77 -10.70 12.21
CA ALA A 101 6.08 -11.42 13.27
C ALA A 101 6.53 -10.88 14.63
N SER A 102 5.59 -10.60 15.52
CA SER A 102 5.84 -10.15 16.88
C SER A 102 4.84 -10.76 17.85
N ASP A 103 5.23 -10.85 19.13
CA ASP A 103 4.30 -11.15 20.20
C ASP A 103 3.62 -9.87 20.73
N TRP A 104 2.65 -10.03 21.62
CA TRP A 104 1.92 -8.90 22.22
C TRP A 104 2.81 -7.94 23.01
N ASN A 105 3.87 -8.42 23.66
CA ASN A 105 4.77 -7.57 24.45
C ASN A 105 5.69 -6.76 23.53
N GLU A 106 6.29 -7.40 22.54
CA GLU A 106 7.10 -6.75 21.51
C GLU A 106 6.28 -5.74 20.71
N CYS A 107 5.01 -6.05 20.41
CA CYS A 107 4.11 -5.11 19.74
C CYS A 107 3.92 -3.82 20.54
N LYS A 108 3.83 -3.89 21.87
CA LYS A 108 3.72 -2.69 22.72
C LYS A 108 4.97 -1.84 22.62
N GLU A 109 6.15 -2.45 22.66
CA GLU A 109 7.43 -1.75 22.52
C GLU A 109 7.52 -1.05 21.17
N ILE A 110 7.14 -1.74 20.09
CA ILE A 110 7.11 -1.17 18.73
C ILE A 110 6.12 0.01 18.66
N MET A 111 4.94 -0.11 19.26
CA MET A 111 3.97 0.99 19.29
C MET A 111 4.49 2.20 20.09
N ASP A 112 5.12 1.96 21.24
CA ASP A 112 5.70 3.00 22.06
C ASP A 112 6.85 3.72 21.34
N GLU A 113 7.68 2.99 20.58
CA GLU A 113 8.74 3.56 19.74
C GLU A 113 8.17 4.41 18.59
N ILE A 114 7.15 3.91 17.88
CA ILE A 114 6.48 4.64 16.79
C ILE A 114 5.79 5.91 17.29
N SER A 115 5.32 5.91 18.54
CA SER A 115 4.60 7.04 19.14
C SER A 115 5.50 8.23 19.55
N LYS A 116 6.82 8.05 19.60
CA LYS A 116 7.82 9.09 19.92
C LYS A 116 8.16 9.98 18.72
#